data_AF-A0A1D7VEZ8-F1
#
_entry.id   AF-A0A1D7VEZ8-F1
#
_cell.length_a   1.000
_cell.length_b   1.000
_cell.length_c   1.000
_cell.angle_alpha   90.00
_cell.angle_beta   90.00
_cell.angle_gamma   90.00
#
_symmetry.space_group_name_H-M   'P 1'
#
loop_
_entity.id
_entity.type
_entity.pdbx_description
1 polymer ?
#
loop_
_entity_poly.entity_id
_entity_poly.type
_entity_poly.pdbx_seq_one_letter_code
_entity_poly.pdbx_strand_id
1 'polypeptide(L)'
;MTLAEYGEQRWEAAIEGLEPLTMSPYRAGWRLRVLPSIGHVHVRRMTRRVVNRALHCWITDECGLSTLKNSLAVLVRVLEQAVRDGLLDANPARVTGWQQEFQRAQAEHAAPRQLALPGPEALDRLAARLVQRSPDGYRGWGDIVRFAAWTGTRFSEVSALRAQDIDTDSWTWRVCRRTVSEPGGLVDCASRGRSRRTVPLRPAARVLVAGRLEAARHTPQARLFTGPARCRFSTAVLREATGWDDVVVDLGHPYLLRHDLRHTGLTWMADAGLPLPVLCQVAERPSPEAVRGYLPPGGVSPAATADGGEPRPGAGPRP
;
A
#
# COMPACT_ATOMS: atom_id res chain seq x y z
N MET A 1 17.21 20.08 -29.73
CA MET A 1 16.54 18.89 -29.20
C MET A 1 15.92 19.18 -27.84
N THR A 2 14.60 19.05 -27.74
CA THR A 2 13.82 19.15 -26.49
C THR A 2 13.94 17.86 -25.67
N LEU A 3 13.52 17.90 -24.40
CA LEU A 3 13.48 16.71 -23.56
C LEU A 3 12.51 15.66 -24.12
N ALA A 4 11.39 16.10 -24.71
CA ALA A 4 10.43 15.22 -25.37
C ALA A 4 11.06 14.47 -26.55
N GLU A 5 11.66 15.20 -27.50
CA GLU A 5 12.34 14.63 -28.66
C GLU A 5 13.49 13.69 -28.26
N TYR A 6 14.29 14.11 -27.28
CA TYR A 6 15.41 13.30 -26.80
C TYR A 6 14.92 12.02 -26.12
N GLY A 7 13.90 12.15 -25.27
CA GLY A 7 13.34 11.03 -24.54
C GLY A 7 12.71 9.99 -25.46
N GLU A 8 12.11 10.39 -26.59
CA GLU A 8 11.63 9.47 -27.62
C GLU A 8 12.77 8.74 -28.32
N GLN A 9 13.80 9.48 -28.77
CA GLN A 9 14.94 8.91 -29.50
C GLN A 9 15.82 7.97 -28.65
N ARG A 10 15.95 8.26 -27.35
CA ARG A 10 16.81 7.51 -26.43
C ARG A 10 16.02 6.69 -25.40
N TRP A 11 14.71 6.52 -25.60
CA TRP A 11 13.85 5.83 -24.66
C TRP A 11 14.35 4.42 -24.34
N GLU A 12 14.67 3.64 -25.38
CA GLU A 12 15.09 2.25 -25.26
C GLU A 12 16.42 2.12 -24.51
N ALA A 13 17.40 2.96 -24.84
CA ALA A 13 18.68 3.01 -24.13
C ALA A 13 18.51 3.46 -22.67
N ALA A 14 17.61 4.42 -22.40
CA ALA A 14 17.38 4.92 -21.05
C ALA A 14 16.73 3.87 -20.13
N ILE A 15 15.89 2.98 -20.66
CA ILE A 15 15.16 1.96 -19.88
C ILE A 15 15.80 0.57 -19.92
N GLU A 16 16.92 0.42 -20.63
CA GLU A 16 17.65 -0.84 -20.76
C GLU A 16 17.98 -1.45 -19.38
N GLY A 17 17.83 -2.78 -19.25
CA GLY A 17 18.06 -3.51 -18.00
C GLY A 17 16.95 -3.39 -16.95
N LEU A 18 15.81 -2.76 -17.26
CA LEU A 18 14.63 -2.80 -16.39
C LEU A 18 13.76 -4.03 -16.67
N GLU A 19 13.35 -4.72 -15.61
CA GLU A 19 12.26 -5.68 -15.71
C GLU A 19 10.96 -4.98 -16.18
N PRO A 20 10.12 -5.64 -17.01
CA PRO A 20 8.89 -5.06 -17.55
C PRO A 20 7.95 -4.49 -16.49
N LEU A 21 7.93 -5.10 -15.30
CA LEU A 21 7.15 -4.66 -14.14
C LEU A 21 7.55 -3.26 -13.64
N THR A 22 8.83 -2.90 -13.80
CA THR A 22 9.36 -1.59 -13.42
C THR A 22 9.10 -0.53 -14.50
N MET A 23 8.90 -0.95 -15.76
CA MET A 23 8.74 -0.03 -16.90
C MET A 23 7.36 0.65 -16.95
N SER A 24 6.28 -0.06 -16.58
CA SER A 24 4.91 0.46 -16.63
C SER A 24 4.72 1.77 -15.84
N PRO A 25 5.08 1.85 -14.54
CA PRO A 25 4.96 3.09 -13.77
C PRO A 25 5.89 4.20 -14.28
N TYR A 26 7.02 3.87 -14.90
CA TYR A 26 7.96 4.85 -15.46
C TYR A 26 7.39 5.48 -16.74
N ARG A 27 6.80 4.68 -17.63
CA ARG A 27 6.08 5.18 -18.81
C ARG A 27 4.92 6.11 -18.41
N ALA A 28 4.16 5.73 -17.39
CA ALA A 28 3.08 6.56 -16.87
C ALA A 28 3.60 7.88 -16.26
N GLY A 29 4.69 7.83 -15.49
CA GLY A 29 5.35 9.02 -14.94
C GLY A 29 5.86 9.96 -16.03
N TRP A 30 6.49 9.39 -17.06
CA TRP A 30 7.00 10.13 -18.21
C TRP A 30 5.87 10.86 -18.97
N ARG A 31 4.84 10.11 -19.39
CA ARG A 31 3.74 10.64 -20.22
C ARG A 31 2.84 11.62 -19.48
N LEU A 32 2.49 11.34 -18.23
CA LEU A 32 1.48 12.11 -17.51
C LEU A 32 2.05 13.29 -16.72
N ARG A 33 3.37 13.33 -16.47
CA ARG A 33 3.98 14.35 -15.60
C ARG A 33 5.22 14.98 -16.19
N VAL A 34 6.21 14.18 -16.57
CA VAL A 34 7.48 14.71 -17.07
C VAL A 34 7.30 15.47 -18.38
N LEU A 35 6.63 14.87 -19.37
CA LEU A 35 6.40 15.52 -20.65
C LEU A 35 5.53 16.79 -20.53
N PRO A 36 4.37 16.79 -19.82
CA PRO A 36 3.58 18.00 -19.66
C PRO A 36 4.30 19.12 -18.91
N SER A 37 5.14 18.80 -17.91
CA SER A 37 5.79 19.82 -17.09
C SER A 37 7.04 20.42 -17.74
N ILE A 38 7.93 19.57 -18.28
CA ILE A 38 9.27 19.99 -18.73
C ILE A 38 9.69 19.37 -20.07
N GLY A 39 8.80 18.67 -20.77
CA GLY A 39 9.10 18.04 -22.06
C GLY A 39 9.54 19.04 -23.14
N HIS A 40 9.02 20.27 -23.09
CA HIS A 40 9.36 21.36 -24.02
C HIS A 40 10.73 21.98 -23.74
N VAL A 41 11.35 21.70 -22.58
CA VAL A 41 12.65 22.28 -22.21
C VAL A 41 13.77 21.59 -22.98
N HIS A 42 14.70 22.36 -23.55
CA HIS A 42 15.89 21.82 -24.20
C HIS A 42 16.79 21.08 -23.20
N VAL A 43 17.28 19.89 -23.59
CA VAL A 43 18.13 19.05 -22.72
C VAL A 43 19.35 19.81 -22.22
N ARG A 44 20.04 20.58 -23.08
CA ARG A 44 21.19 21.41 -22.71
C ARG A 44 20.88 22.57 -21.75
N ARG A 45 19.60 22.96 -21.64
CA ARG A 45 19.12 23.99 -20.71
C ARG A 45 18.52 23.37 -19.45
N MET A 46 18.58 22.04 -19.31
CA MET A 46 18.07 21.36 -18.14
C MET A 46 18.97 21.66 -16.94
N THR A 47 18.41 22.32 -15.92
CA THR A 47 19.11 22.66 -14.69
C THR A 47 18.39 22.05 -13.48
N ARG A 48 19.08 21.94 -12.34
CA ARG A 48 18.46 21.47 -11.08
C ARG A 48 17.23 22.30 -10.71
N ARG A 49 17.26 23.61 -10.98
CA ARG A 49 16.15 24.53 -10.74
C ARG A 49 14.90 24.18 -11.56
N VAL A 50 15.07 23.77 -12.82
CA VAL A 50 13.94 23.34 -13.67
C VAL A 50 13.31 22.06 -13.12
N VAL A 51 14.14 21.08 -12.72
CA VAL A 51 13.64 19.82 -12.15
C VAL A 51 12.96 20.06 -10.80
N ASN A 52 13.55 20.88 -9.91
CA ASN A 52 12.94 21.21 -8.62
C ASN A 52 11.60 21.92 -8.78
N ARG A 53 11.46 22.81 -9.77
CA ARG A 53 10.19 23.48 -10.06
C ARG A 53 9.12 22.48 -10.52
N ALA A 54 9.47 21.56 -11.41
CA ALA A 54 8.55 20.51 -11.85
C ALA A 54 8.13 19.60 -10.69
N LEU A 55 9.08 19.24 -9.83
CA LEU A 55 8.84 18.43 -8.65
C LEU A 55 7.92 19.13 -7.65
N HIS A 56 8.14 20.43 -7.41
CA HIS A 56 7.26 21.24 -6.57
C HIS A 56 5.83 21.28 -7.14
N CYS A 57 5.67 21.48 -8.45
CA CYS A 57 4.36 21.42 -9.10
C CYS A 57 3.69 20.05 -8.89
N TRP A 58 4.41 18.94 -9.04
CA TRP A 58 3.82 17.63 -8.80
C TRP A 58 3.44 17.39 -7.33
N ILE A 59 4.18 18.00 -6.39
CA ILE A 59 3.85 17.96 -4.96
C ILE A 59 2.60 18.81 -4.68
N THR A 60 2.47 20.00 -5.27
CA THR A 60 1.28 20.86 -5.14
C THR A 60 0.06 20.23 -5.82
N ASP A 61 0.25 19.44 -6.87
CA ASP A 61 -0.81 18.67 -7.54
C ASP A 61 -1.19 17.38 -6.80
N GLU A 62 -0.84 17.28 -5.51
CA GLU A 62 -1.15 16.16 -4.59
C GLU A 62 -0.73 14.76 -5.12
N CYS A 63 0.33 14.68 -5.93
CA CYS A 63 0.80 13.39 -6.41
C CYS A 63 1.36 12.54 -5.25
N GLY A 64 0.85 11.31 -5.11
CA GLY A 64 1.35 10.38 -4.08
C GLY A 64 2.85 10.05 -4.19
N LEU A 65 3.48 9.68 -3.08
CA LEU A 65 4.94 9.47 -2.97
C LEU A 65 5.52 8.52 -4.04
N SER A 66 4.85 7.39 -4.26
CA SER A 66 5.28 6.40 -5.25
C SER A 66 5.23 6.96 -6.67
N THR A 67 4.23 7.81 -6.93
CA THR A 67 4.02 8.47 -8.21
C THR A 67 5.13 9.49 -8.48
N LEU A 68 5.50 10.30 -7.48
CA LEU A 68 6.63 11.23 -7.56
C LEU A 68 7.95 10.48 -7.74
N LYS A 69 8.21 9.43 -6.95
CA LYS A 69 9.39 8.57 -7.06
C LYS A 69 9.54 8.01 -8.48
N ASN A 70 8.48 7.44 -9.02
CA ASN A 70 8.52 6.81 -10.35
C ASN A 70 8.72 7.85 -11.47
N SER A 71 8.09 9.03 -11.34
CA SER A 71 8.22 10.11 -12.32
C SER A 71 9.62 10.76 -12.27
N LEU A 72 10.20 10.90 -11.09
CA LEU A 72 11.58 11.38 -10.95
C LEU A 72 12.60 10.32 -11.39
N ALA A 73 12.39 9.05 -11.06
CA ALA A 73 13.31 7.96 -11.41
C ALA A 73 13.46 7.82 -12.94
N VAL A 74 12.36 7.92 -13.69
CA VAL A 74 12.42 7.86 -15.16
C VAL A 74 13.14 9.09 -15.74
N LEU A 75 12.91 10.28 -15.18
CA LEU A 75 13.60 11.50 -15.59
C LEU A 75 15.11 11.41 -15.32
N VAL A 76 15.50 10.87 -14.16
CA VAL A 76 16.92 10.61 -13.84
C VAL A 76 17.54 9.72 -14.90
N ARG A 77 16.93 8.60 -15.26
CA ARG A 77 17.48 7.66 -16.24
C ARG A 77 17.65 8.28 -17.63
N VAL A 78 16.65 9.03 -18.10
CA VAL A 78 16.75 9.72 -19.40
C VAL A 78 17.89 10.74 -19.38
N LEU A 79 18.04 11.51 -18.30
CA LEU A 79 19.12 12.50 -18.19
C LEU A 79 20.50 11.88 -17.91
N GLU A 80 20.58 10.66 -17.36
CA GLU A 80 21.83 9.90 -17.33
C GLU A 80 22.28 9.52 -18.73
N GLN A 81 21.34 9.15 -19.61
CA GLN A 81 21.68 8.92 -21.01
C GLN A 81 22.17 10.22 -21.67
N ALA A 82 21.58 11.37 -21.35
CA ALA A 82 22.05 12.66 -21.86
C ALA A 82 23.48 13.00 -21.42
N VAL A 83 23.87 12.60 -20.21
CA VAL A 83 25.25 12.72 -19.73
C VAL A 83 26.18 11.77 -20.50
N ARG A 84 25.77 10.51 -20.72
CA ARG A 84 26.56 9.55 -21.54
C ARG A 84 26.74 10.03 -22.98
N ASP A 85 25.73 10.67 -23.55
CA ASP A 85 25.75 11.25 -24.88
C ASP A 85 26.53 12.59 -24.94
N GLY A 86 27.10 13.07 -23.82
CA GLY A 86 27.87 14.32 -23.76
C GLY A 86 27.03 15.59 -23.91
N LEU A 87 25.72 15.52 -23.72
CA LEU A 87 24.82 16.68 -23.80
C LEU A 87 24.73 17.47 -22.49
N LEU A 88 25.11 16.84 -21.38
CA LEU A 88 25.12 17.41 -20.03
C LEU A 88 26.37 16.94 -19.28
N ASP A 89 26.99 17.84 -18.51
CA ASP A 89 28.15 17.50 -17.69
C ASP A 89 27.76 16.71 -16.43
N ALA A 90 26.55 16.95 -15.92
CA ALA A 90 26.02 16.29 -14.74
C ALA A 90 24.49 16.17 -14.83
N ASN A 91 23.93 15.15 -14.19
CA ASN A 91 22.49 14.93 -14.20
C ASN A 91 21.77 15.89 -13.21
N PRO A 92 20.96 16.84 -13.69
CA PRO A 92 20.26 17.79 -12.83
C PRO A 92 19.06 17.17 -12.08
N ALA A 93 18.58 16.00 -12.48
CA ALA A 93 17.47 15.31 -11.81
C ALA A 93 17.89 14.46 -10.61
N ARG A 94 19.18 14.37 -10.30
CA ARG A 94 19.68 13.83 -9.02
C ARG A 94 19.47 14.86 -7.90
N VAL A 95 18.21 15.16 -7.64
CA VAL A 95 17.78 16.07 -6.57
C VAL A 95 17.87 15.33 -5.24
N THR A 96 18.51 15.97 -4.25
CA THR A 96 18.55 15.53 -2.86
C THR A 96 17.58 16.36 -2.02
N GLY A 97 17.02 15.79 -0.96
CA GLY A 97 16.18 16.55 0.00
C GLY A 97 14.69 16.67 -0.35
N TRP A 98 14.29 16.39 -1.60
CA TRP A 98 12.88 16.43 -1.98
C TRP A 98 12.00 15.42 -1.21
N GLN A 99 12.60 14.33 -0.71
CA GLN A 99 11.88 13.41 0.18
C GLN A 99 11.53 14.07 1.50
N GLN A 100 12.37 14.99 2.00
CA GLN A 100 12.08 15.78 3.20
C GLN A 100 11.03 16.86 2.92
N GLU A 101 11.03 17.46 1.73
CA GLU A 101 9.98 18.41 1.30
C GLU A 101 8.63 17.72 1.16
N PHE A 102 8.58 16.55 0.53
CA PHE A 102 7.38 15.72 0.50
C PHE A 102 6.95 15.28 1.90
N GLN A 103 7.91 14.89 2.75
CA GLN A 103 7.61 14.54 4.14
C GLN A 103 7.12 15.74 4.94
N ARG A 104 7.58 16.97 4.68
CA ARG A 104 7.08 18.20 5.34
C ARG A 104 5.68 18.54 4.86
N ALA A 105 5.43 18.50 3.55
CA ALA A 105 4.10 18.68 2.97
C ALA A 105 3.09 17.61 3.46
N GLN A 106 3.56 16.37 3.68
CA GLN A 106 2.74 15.34 4.35
C GLN A 106 2.70 15.48 5.87
N ALA A 107 3.74 15.99 6.54
CA ALA A 107 3.78 16.13 8.00
C ALA A 107 2.81 17.20 8.48
N GLU A 108 2.55 18.21 7.65
CA GLU A 108 1.42 19.14 7.85
C GLU A 108 0.05 18.42 7.79
N HIS A 109 0.00 17.15 7.34
CA HIS A 109 -1.20 16.34 7.13
C HIS A 109 -1.20 14.91 7.76
N ALA A 110 -0.18 14.43 8.49
CA ALA A 110 -0.05 12.98 8.77
C ALA A 110 0.23 12.60 10.23
N ALA A 111 -0.82 12.45 11.03
CA ALA A 111 -0.85 11.35 11.99
C ALA A 111 -1.44 10.12 11.27
N PRO A 112 -0.75 8.97 11.14
CA PRO A 112 -1.30 7.77 10.48
C PRO A 112 -2.66 7.33 11.03
N ARG A 113 -2.93 7.65 12.29
CA ARG A 113 -4.21 7.44 12.97
C ARG A 113 -5.35 8.34 12.47
N GLN A 114 -5.07 9.53 11.95
CA GLN A 114 -6.06 10.41 11.31
C GLN A 114 -6.53 9.87 9.95
N LEU A 115 -5.70 9.05 9.29
CA LEU A 115 -6.06 8.35 8.04
C LEU A 115 -6.89 7.08 8.29
N ALA A 116 -7.02 6.65 9.55
CA ALA A 116 -7.81 5.48 9.90
C ALA A 116 -9.31 5.80 9.86
N LEU A 117 -10.11 4.82 9.42
CA LEU A 117 -11.55 4.90 9.58
C LEU A 117 -11.93 5.01 11.07
N PRO A 118 -12.95 5.80 11.42
CA PRO A 118 -13.29 6.10 12.81
C PRO A 118 -13.77 4.87 13.60
N GLY A 119 -14.26 3.83 12.94
CA GLY A 119 -14.66 2.60 13.62
C GLY A 119 -15.22 1.50 12.71
N PRO A 120 -15.60 0.34 13.29
CA PRO A 120 -16.12 -0.81 12.55
C PRO A 120 -17.36 -0.49 11.72
N GLU A 121 -18.27 0.34 12.23
CA GLU A 121 -19.48 0.74 11.50
C GLU A 121 -19.18 1.51 10.22
N ALA A 122 -18.16 2.38 10.23
CA ALA A 122 -17.74 3.12 9.05
C ALA A 122 -17.18 2.18 7.98
N LEU A 123 -16.41 1.16 8.40
CA LEU A 123 -15.94 0.10 7.51
C LEU A 123 -17.09 -0.72 6.93
N ASP A 124 -18.10 -1.06 7.73
CA ASP A 124 -19.26 -1.82 7.27
C ASP A 124 -20.12 -1.02 6.30
N ARG A 125 -20.35 0.28 6.58
CA ARG A 125 -21.03 1.19 5.65
C ARG A 125 -20.27 1.32 4.33
N LEU A 126 -18.96 1.53 4.39
CA LEU A 126 -18.10 1.60 3.20
C LEU A 126 -18.20 0.31 2.38
N ALA A 127 -18.00 -0.84 3.00
CA ALA A 127 -18.07 -2.13 2.34
C ALA A 127 -19.45 -2.40 1.71
N ALA A 128 -20.54 -2.05 2.41
CA ALA A 128 -21.90 -2.19 1.89
C ALA A 128 -22.17 -1.27 0.69
N ARG A 129 -21.76 0.01 0.76
CA ARG A 129 -21.95 0.98 -0.32
C ARG A 129 -21.14 0.64 -1.57
N LEU A 130 -19.92 0.15 -1.41
CA LEU A 130 -19.10 -0.30 -2.54
C LEU A 130 -19.75 -1.46 -3.30
N VAL A 131 -20.37 -2.41 -2.59
CA VAL A 131 -21.11 -3.52 -3.20
C VAL A 131 -22.42 -3.05 -3.85
N GLN A 132 -23.13 -2.09 -3.25
CA GLN A 132 -24.35 -1.53 -3.83
C GLN A 132 -24.07 -0.72 -5.11
N ARG A 133 -22.93 -0.04 -5.15
CA ARG A 133 -22.51 0.78 -6.30
C ARG A 133 -21.94 -0.08 -7.42
N SER A 134 -21.39 -1.25 -7.11
CA SER A 134 -20.77 -2.09 -8.14
C SER A 134 -21.83 -2.65 -9.09
N PRO A 135 -21.63 -2.57 -10.42
CA PRO A 135 -22.63 -3.02 -11.40
C PRO A 135 -23.01 -4.50 -11.27
N ASP A 136 -22.09 -5.30 -10.75
CA ASP A 136 -22.23 -6.75 -10.54
C ASP A 136 -22.90 -7.11 -9.19
N GLY A 137 -23.07 -6.16 -8.26
CA GLY A 137 -23.53 -6.42 -6.90
C GLY A 137 -22.68 -7.46 -6.15
N TYR A 138 -21.43 -7.66 -6.55
CA TYR A 138 -20.62 -8.78 -6.07
C TYR A 138 -20.19 -8.56 -4.62
N ARG A 139 -20.82 -9.31 -3.70
CA ARG A 139 -20.56 -9.24 -2.25
C ARG A 139 -19.09 -9.41 -1.86
N GLY A 140 -18.31 -10.12 -2.69
CA GLY A 140 -16.89 -10.35 -2.43
C GLY A 140 -16.07 -9.06 -2.36
N TRP A 141 -16.48 -7.96 -3.00
CA TRP A 141 -15.80 -6.67 -2.87
C TRP A 141 -15.85 -6.14 -1.44
N GLY A 142 -17.00 -6.22 -0.77
CA GLY A 142 -17.14 -5.82 0.62
C GLY A 142 -16.29 -6.66 1.57
N ASP A 143 -16.25 -7.97 1.34
CA ASP A 143 -15.42 -8.89 2.12
C ASP A 143 -13.91 -8.62 1.96
N ILE A 144 -13.47 -8.30 0.74
CA ILE A 144 -12.08 -7.92 0.44
C ILE A 144 -11.70 -6.64 1.22
N VAL A 145 -12.57 -5.64 1.21
CA VAL A 145 -12.36 -4.36 1.90
C VAL A 145 -12.30 -4.56 3.43
N ARG A 146 -13.24 -5.33 3.99
CA ARG A 146 -13.24 -5.69 5.41
C ARG A 146 -11.97 -6.43 5.80
N PHE A 147 -11.60 -7.46 5.04
CA PHE A 147 -10.44 -8.27 5.34
C PHE A 147 -9.13 -7.48 5.24
N ALA A 148 -8.98 -6.60 4.24
CA ALA A 148 -7.84 -5.70 4.13
C ALA A 148 -7.73 -4.76 5.34
N ALA A 149 -8.85 -4.15 5.75
CA ALA A 149 -8.90 -3.29 6.93
C ALA A 149 -8.65 -4.07 8.23
N TRP A 150 -9.14 -5.30 8.38
CA TRP A 150 -8.91 -6.09 9.59
C TRP A 150 -7.46 -6.57 9.73
N THR A 151 -6.79 -6.85 8.63
CA THR A 151 -5.45 -7.42 8.62
C THR A 151 -4.35 -6.39 8.39
N GLY A 152 -4.69 -5.15 8.03
CA GLY A 152 -3.72 -4.11 7.69
C GLY A 152 -2.83 -4.50 6.50
N THR A 153 -3.30 -5.40 5.64
CA THR A 153 -2.53 -5.89 4.48
C THR A 153 -2.87 -5.12 3.22
N ARG A 154 -2.02 -5.25 2.20
CA ARG A 154 -2.28 -4.62 0.90
C ARG A 154 -3.32 -5.46 0.13
N PHE A 155 -4.15 -4.81 -0.69
CA PHE A 155 -5.09 -5.53 -1.57
C PHE A 155 -4.40 -6.55 -2.49
N SER A 156 -3.17 -6.29 -2.92
CA SER A 156 -2.38 -7.26 -3.69
C SER A 156 -2.04 -8.53 -2.90
N GLU A 157 -1.84 -8.43 -1.59
CA GLU A 157 -1.59 -9.58 -0.70
C GLU A 157 -2.90 -10.35 -0.46
N VAL A 158 -4.01 -9.63 -0.24
CA VAL A 158 -5.36 -10.24 -0.10
C VAL A 158 -5.76 -10.97 -1.38
N SER A 159 -5.53 -10.37 -2.55
CA SER A 159 -5.70 -11.04 -3.83
C SER A 159 -4.85 -12.31 -3.86
N ALA A 160 -3.60 -12.27 -3.40
CA ALA A 160 -2.70 -13.43 -3.45
C ALA A 160 -3.01 -14.57 -2.45
N LEU A 161 -3.92 -14.36 -1.49
CA LEU A 161 -4.17 -15.28 -0.37
C LEU A 161 -4.78 -16.60 -0.80
N ARG A 162 -4.15 -17.72 -0.39
CA ARG A 162 -4.63 -19.08 -0.62
C ARG A 162 -5.10 -19.74 0.67
N ALA A 163 -5.96 -20.75 0.57
CA ALA A 163 -6.48 -21.49 1.72
C ALA A 163 -5.35 -22.04 2.62
N GLN A 164 -4.32 -22.63 2.01
CA GLN A 164 -3.15 -23.15 2.73
C GLN A 164 -2.30 -22.13 3.49
N ASP A 165 -2.47 -20.83 3.22
CA ASP A 165 -1.66 -19.79 3.85
C ASP A 165 -2.26 -19.37 5.22
N ILE A 166 -3.46 -19.86 5.57
CA ILE A 166 -4.10 -19.68 6.86
C ILE A 166 -3.84 -20.89 7.76
N ASP A 167 -3.34 -20.63 8.95
CA ASP A 167 -3.29 -21.58 10.05
C ASP A 167 -4.55 -21.40 10.91
N THR A 168 -5.40 -22.41 10.95
CA THR A 168 -6.67 -22.41 11.69
C THR A 168 -6.51 -22.71 13.18
N ASP A 169 -5.38 -23.27 13.60
CA ASP A 169 -5.10 -23.57 15.01
C ASP A 169 -4.69 -22.29 15.74
N SER A 170 -3.76 -21.54 15.12
CA SER A 170 -3.29 -20.25 15.65
C SER A 170 -4.11 -19.05 15.16
N TRP A 171 -5.01 -19.24 14.18
CA TRP A 171 -5.72 -18.18 13.46
C TRP A 171 -4.78 -17.10 12.94
N THR A 172 -3.71 -17.53 12.27
CA THR A 172 -2.72 -16.64 11.66
C THR A 172 -2.65 -16.81 10.16
N TRP A 173 -2.38 -15.71 9.45
CA TRP A 173 -2.14 -15.70 8.02
C TRP A 173 -0.65 -15.52 7.73
N ARG A 174 -0.05 -16.49 7.04
CA ARG A 174 1.29 -16.38 6.50
C ARG A 174 1.28 -15.66 5.15
N VAL A 175 1.56 -14.35 5.16
CA VAL A 175 1.66 -13.53 3.95
C VAL A 175 2.95 -13.89 3.21
N CYS A 176 2.83 -14.60 2.09
CA CYS A 176 3.96 -15.08 1.29
C CYS A 176 3.98 -14.58 -0.15
N ARG A 177 2.87 -13.99 -0.64
CA ARG A 177 2.66 -13.68 -2.05
C ARG A 177 1.93 -12.36 -2.20
N ARG A 178 2.05 -11.75 -3.38
CA ARG A 178 1.29 -10.59 -3.81
C ARG A 178 0.93 -10.71 -5.29
N THR A 179 -0.27 -10.28 -5.67
CA THR A 179 -0.68 -10.16 -7.06
C THR A 179 -0.22 -8.81 -7.60
N VAL A 180 0.48 -8.79 -8.73
CA VAL A 180 0.97 -7.58 -9.40
C VAL A 180 0.45 -7.53 -10.84
N SER A 181 0.42 -6.33 -11.42
CA SER A 181 0.03 -6.12 -12.81
C SER A 181 1.25 -6.13 -13.70
N GLU A 182 1.26 -7.01 -14.69
CA GLU A 182 2.29 -7.12 -15.72
C GLU A 182 1.69 -6.89 -17.11
N PRO A 183 2.51 -6.67 -18.16
CA PRO A 183 2.02 -6.48 -19.53
C PRO A 183 1.15 -7.63 -20.09
N GLY A 184 1.18 -8.81 -19.46
CA GLY A 184 0.32 -9.95 -19.77
C GLY A 184 -0.86 -10.18 -18.81
N GLY A 185 -1.13 -9.25 -17.90
CA GLY A 185 -2.20 -9.33 -16.92
C GLY A 185 -1.71 -9.51 -15.48
N LEU A 186 -2.59 -10.04 -14.61
CA LEU A 186 -2.31 -10.19 -13.19
C LEU A 186 -1.57 -11.48 -12.89
N VAL A 187 -0.38 -11.37 -12.29
CA VAL A 187 0.45 -12.51 -11.88
C VAL A 187 0.74 -12.48 -10.39
N ASP A 188 1.02 -13.65 -9.80
CA ASP A 188 1.41 -13.75 -8.39
C ASP A 188 2.94 -13.78 -8.28
N CYS A 189 3.49 -12.87 -7.49
CA CYS A 189 4.92 -12.85 -7.14
C CYS A 189 5.11 -13.24 -5.68
N ALA A 190 6.19 -13.95 -5.38
CA ALA A 190 6.58 -14.23 -4.02
C ALA A 190 7.01 -12.94 -3.29
N SER A 191 6.55 -12.78 -2.05
CA SER A 191 7.06 -11.77 -1.14
C SER A 191 8.50 -12.11 -0.76
N ARG A 192 9.37 -11.09 -0.64
CA ARG A 192 10.78 -11.26 -0.24
C ARG A 192 11.05 -10.46 1.04
N GLY A 193 12.01 -10.94 1.84
CA GLY A 193 12.42 -10.29 3.08
C GLY A 193 11.26 -10.04 4.04
N ARG A 194 11.14 -8.81 4.56
CA ARG A 194 10.13 -8.40 5.55
C ARG A 194 8.68 -8.45 5.04
N SER A 195 8.47 -8.49 3.73
CA SER A 195 7.12 -8.69 3.18
C SER A 195 6.60 -10.12 3.40
N ARG A 196 7.48 -11.09 3.72
CA ARG A 196 7.08 -12.40 4.26
C ARG A 196 6.86 -12.26 5.76
N ARG A 197 5.62 -12.42 6.19
CA ARG A 197 5.24 -12.17 7.58
C ARG A 197 4.02 -12.96 8.00
N THR A 198 3.82 -13.07 9.31
CA THR A 198 2.62 -13.65 9.89
C THR A 198 1.73 -12.53 10.42
N VAL A 199 0.45 -12.55 10.06
CA VAL A 199 -0.55 -11.58 10.49
C VAL A 199 -1.62 -12.31 11.32
N PRO A 200 -1.84 -11.94 12.59
CA PRO A 200 -2.90 -12.56 13.39
C PRO A 200 -4.28 -12.13 12.88
N LEU A 201 -5.21 -13.07 12.80
CA LEU A 201 -6.58 -12.80 12.40
C LEU A 201 -7.44 -12.44 13.62
N ARG A 202 -8.13 -11.31 13.52
CA ARG A 202 -9.12 -10.86 14.50
C ARG A 202 -10.40 -11.71 14.43
N PRO A 203 -11.20 -11.81 15.50
CA PRO A 203 -12.41 -12.66 15.53
C PRO A 203 -13.33 -12.50 14.31
N ALA A 204 -13.63 -11.26 13.90
CA ALA A 204 -14.46 -11.00 12.71
C ALA A 204 -13.85 -11.56 11.42
N ALA A 205 -12.52 -11.48 11.26
CA ALA A 205 -11.81 -12.05 10.12
C ALA A 205 -11.83 -13.59 10.16
N ARG A 206 -11.77 -14.21 11.35
CA ARG A 206 -11.84 -15.67 11.50
C ARG A 206 -13.18 -16.21 11.00
N VAL A 207 -14.28 -15.57 11.37
CA VAL A 207 -15.64 -15.96 10.92
C VAL A 207 -15.74 -15.89 9.40
N LEU A 208 -15.28 -14.79 8.79
CA LEU A 208 -15.29 -14.62 7.34
C LEU A 208 -14.42 -15.67 6.63
N VAL A 209 -13.23 -15.94 7.17
CA VAL A 209 -12.28 -16.89 6.57
C VAL A 209 -12.73 -18.33 6.75
N ALA A 210 -13.34 -18.69 7.89
CA ALA A 210 -13.83 -20.05 8.15
C ALA A 210 -14.82 -20.52 7.07
N GLY A 211 -15.81 -19.69 6.73
CA GLY A 211 -16.77 -20.01 5.67
C GLY A 211 -16.11 -20.18 4.29
N ARG A 212 -15.06 -19.41 4.01
CA ARG A 212 -14.30 -19.52 2.75
C ARG A 212 -13.36 -20.73 2.73
N LEU A 213 -12.79 -21.10 3.87
CA LEU A 213 -11.96 -22.29 4.02
C LEU A 213 -12.79 -23.56 3.83
N GLU A 214 -13.99 -23.63 4.39
CA GLU A 214 -14.90 -24.76 4.21
C GLU A 214 -15.24 -24.95 2.71
N ALA A 215 -15.54 -23.86 2.00
CA ALA A 215 -15.76 -23.89 0.57
C ALA A 215 -14.51 -24.32 -0.25
N ALA A 216 -13.31 -24.19 0.32
CA ALA A 216 -12.03 -24.51 -0.29
C ALA A 216 -11.37 -25.79 0.27
N ARG A 217 -12.08 -26.58 1.09
CA ARG A 217 -11.53 -27.70 1.90
C ARG A 217 -10.72 -28.74 1.11
N HIS A 218 -11.04 -28.93 -0.18
CA HIS A 218 -10.34 -29.90 -1.06
C HIS A 218 -9.37 -29.23 -2.04
N THR A 219 -9.10 -27.93 -1.88
CA THR A 219 -8.25 -27.18 -2.81
C THR A 219 -7.36 -26.23 -2.03
N PRO A 220 -6.25 -26.72 -1.44
CA PRO A 220 -5.36 -25.89 -0.63
C PRO A 220 -4.80 -24.67 -1.37
N GLN A 221 -4.63 -24.78 -2.69
CA GLN A 221 -4.17 -23.69 -3.55
C GLN A 221 -5.29 -22.72 -3.98
N ALA A 222 -6.54 -22.98 -3.62
CA ALA A 222 -7.67 -22.11 -3.96
C ALA A 222 -7.48 -20.75 -3.30
N ARG A 223 -7.77 -19.72 -4.08
CA ARG A 223 -7.72 -18.33 -3.63
C ARG A 223 -8.92 -18.06 -2.76
N LEU A 224 -8.70 -17.57 -1.54
CA LEU A 224 -9.81 -17.28 -0.63
C LEU A 224 -10.60 -16.06 -1.08
N PHE A 225 -9.94 -15.05 -1.67
CA PHE A 225 -10.57 -13.83 -2.16
C PHE A 225 -10.34 -13.65 -3.65
N THR A 226 -11.43 -13.51 -4.41
CA THR A 226 -11.40 -13.36 -5.87
C THR A 226 -12.25 -12.17 -6.29
N GLY A 227 -11.99 -11.64 -7.49
CA GLY A 227 -12.95 -10.79 -8.17
C GLY A 227 -14.12 -11.62 -8.75
N PRO A 228 -15.02 -10.97 -9.50
CA PRO A 228 -16.07 -11.61 -10.27
C PRO A 228 -15.52 -12.72 -11.17
N ALA A 229 -16.29 -13.79 -11.39
CA ALA A 229 -15.85 -14.97 -12.14
C ALA A 229 -14.59 -15.67 -11.58
N ARG A 230 -14.33 -15.55 -10.26
CA ARG A 230 -13.20 -16.18 -9.56
C ARG A 230 -11.81 -15.75 -10.06
N CYS A 231 -11.72 -14.57 -10.68
CA CYS A 231 -10.46 -14.05 -11.22
C CYS A 231 -9.58 -13.39 -10.14
N ARG A 232 -8.32 -13.15 -10.49
CA ARG A 232 -7.43 -12.26 -9.71
C ARG A 232 -7.98 -10.84 -9.81
N PHE A 233 -7.79 -10.05 -8.76
CA PHE A 233 -8.14 -8.64 -8.79
C PHE A 233 -6.92 -7.78 -8.45
N SER A 234 -6.95 -6.54 -8.93
CA SER A 234 -5.98 -5.52 -8.55
C SER A 234 -6.69 -4.38 -7.83
N THR A 235 -5.91 -3.52 -7.16
CA THR A 235 -6.45 -2.30 -6.55
C THR A 235 -7.14 -1.40 -7.59
N ALA A 236 -6.67 -1.39 -8.84
CA ALA A 236 -7.28 -0.63 -9.93
C ALA A 236 -8.62 -1.23 -10.35
N VAL A 237 -8.69 -2.55 -10.52
CA VAL A 237 -9.95 -3.26 -10.84
C VAL A 237 -10.99 -3.05 -9.75
N LEU A 238 -10.60 -3.15 -8.47
CA LEU A 238 -11.50 -2.89 -7.35
C LEU A 238 -12.02 -1.44 -7.39
N ARG A 239 -11.14 -0.47 -7.59
CA ARG A 239 -11.51 0.96 -7.69
C ARG A 239 -12.55 1.18 -8.78
N GLU A 240 -12.27 0.68 -9.97
CA GLU A 240 -13.11 0.87 -11.16
C GLU A 240 -14.45 0.15 -10.99
N ALA A 241 -14.45 -1.10 -10.53
CA ALA A 241 -15.67 -1.90 -10.37
C ALA A 241 -16.61 -1.34 -9.29
N THR A 242 -16.09 -0.67 -8.26
CA THR A 242 -16.89 -0.21 -7.11
C THR A 242 -17.18 1.29 -7.11
N GLY A 243 -16.55 2.07 -8.00
CA GLY A 243 -16.61 3.53 -7.95
C GLY A 243 -16.03 4.09 -6.65
N TRP A 244 -14.92 3.52 -6.17
CA TRP A 244 -14.37 3.77 -4.83
C TRP A 244 -14.30 5.26 -4.48
N ASP A 245 -13.77 6.09 -5.39
CA ASP A 245 -13.51 7.50 -5.11
C ASP A 245 -14.82 8.28 -4.86
N ASP A 246 -15.86 8.01 -5.65
CA ASP A 246 -17.18 8.62 -5.45
C ASP A 246 -17.79 8.15 -4.11
N VAL A 247 -17.69 6.85 -3.81
CA VAL A 247 -18.28 6.27 -2.58
C VAL A 247 -17.62 6.83 -1.33
N VAL A 248 -16.29 7.03 -1.31
CA VAL A 248 -15.63 7.60 -0.14
C VAL A 248 -15.96 9.09 0.04
N VAL A 249 -16.14 9.85 -1.05
CA VAL A 249 -16.58 11.24 -1.00
C VAL A 249 -18.01 11.33 -0.44
N ASP A 250 -18.93 10.51 -0.97
CA ASP A 250 -20.33 10.46 -0.52
C ASP A 250 -20.46 10.11 0.98
N LEU A 251 -19.54 9.28 1.49
CA LEU A 251 -19.51 8.86 2.89
C LEU A 251 -18.77 9.86 3.81
N GLY A 252 -18.30 10.99 3.30
CA GLY A 252 -17.61 12.01 4.08
C GLY A 252 -16.15 11.67 4.39
N HIS A 253 -15.53 10.82 3.57
CA HIS A 253 -14.13 10.42 3.67
C HIS A 253 -13.33 10.79 2.39
N PRO A 254 -13.34 12.06 1.94
CA PRO A 254 -12.80 12.45 0.64
C PRO A 254 -11.30 12.19 0.48
N TYR A 255 -10.57 12.09 1.59
CA TYR A 255 -9.14 11.83 1.61
C TYR A 255 -8.77 10.36 1.85
N LEU A 256 -9.76 9.46 1.99
CA LEU A 256 -9.49 8.04 2.23
C LEU A 256 -9.06 7.33 0.95
N LEU A 257 -7.76 7.08 0.82
CA LEU A 257 -7.22 6.29 -0.26
C LEU A 257 -7.34 4.79 0.07
N ARG A 258 -7.43 3.96 -0.96
CA ARG A 258 -7.51 2.49 -0.83
C ARG A 258 -6.39 1.89 0.05
N HIS A 259 -5.20 2.48 -0.02
CA HIS A 259 -4.07 2.01 0.78
C HIS A 259 -4.16 2.43 2.25
N ASP A 260 -4.99 3.41 2.59
CA ASP A 260 -5.16 3.91 3.95
C ASP A 260 -5.97 2.96 4.83
N LEU A 261 -6.69 2.00 4.25
CA LEU A 261 -7.24 0.88 5.01
C LEU A 261 -6.15 0.10 5.77
N ARG A 262 -4.91 0.13 5.28
CA ARG A 262 -3.77 -0.39 6.04
C ARG A 262 -3.55 0.38 7.33
N HIS A 263 -3.65 1.71 7.27
CA HIS A 263 -3.55 2.57 8.45
C HIS A 263 -4.69 2.30 9.43
N THR A 264 -5.92 2.10 8.93
CA THR A 264 -7.05 1.62 9.75
C THR A 264 -6.72 0.31 10.47
N GLY A 265 -6.21 -0.69 9.74
CA GLY A 265 -5.89 -1.99 10.33
C GLY A 265 -4.79 -1.93 11.38
N LEU A 266 -3.71 -1.20 11.10
CA LEU A 266 -2.59 -1.02 12.02
C LEU A 266 -2.99 -0.22 13.26
N THR A 267 -3.82 0.81 13.09
CA THR A 267 -4.39 1.59 14.20
C THR A 267 -5.23 0.70 15.10
N TRP A 268 -6.16 -0.08 14.55
CA TRP A 268 -7.00 -0.94 15.37
C TRP A 268 -6.23 -2.09 16.04
N MET A 269 -5.14 -2.56 15.43
CA MET A 269 -4.22 -3.50 16.08
C MET A 269 -3.49 -2.87 17.26
N ALA A 270 -3.03 -1.63 17.10
CA ALA A 270 -2.44 -0.86 18.19
C ALA A 270 -3.44 -0.62 19.32
N ASP A 271 -4.68 -0.25 18.99
CA ASP A 271 -5.76 -0.02 19.95
C ASP A 271 -6.17 -1.30 20.68
N ALA A 272 -6.09 -2.46 20.01
CA ALA A 272 -6.29 -3.77 20.62
C ALA A 272 -5.10 -4.24 21.50
N GLY A 273 -4.04 -3.43 21.62
CA GLY A 273 -2.90 -3.73 22.47
C GLY A 273 -1.95 -4.79 21.91
N LEU A 274 -1.89 -4.98 20.59
CA LEU A 274 -0.94 -5.93 20.00
C LEU A 274 0.51 -5.54 20.35
N PRO A 275 1.38 -6.52 20.70
CA PRO A 275 2.78 -6.24 21.00
C PRO A 275 3.49 -5.51 19.85
N LEU A 276 4.33 -4.53 20.17
CA LEU A 276 5.07 -3.73 19.17
C LEU A 276 5.84 -4.57 18.14
N PRO A 277 6.52 -5.68 18.50
CA PRO A 277 7.18 -6.52 17.50
C PRO A 277 6.21 -7.09 16.44
N VAL A 278 5.01 -7.49 16.87
CA VAL A 278 3.95 -7.97 15.96
C VAL A 278 3.46 -6.82 15.08
N LEU A 279 3.21 -5.65 15.67
CA LEU A 279 2.78 -4.47 14.91
C LEU A 279 3.83 -4.04 13.86
N CYS A 280 5.12 -4.04 14.21
CA CYS A 280 6.23 -3.80 13.29
C CYS A 280 6.25 -4.81 12.15
N GLN A 281 6.07 -6.09 12.48
CA GLN A 281 6.02 -7.17 11.50
C GLN A 281 4.86 -6.94 10.52
N VAL A 282 3.63 -6.73 11.00
CA VAL A 282 2.44 -6.48 10.16
C VAL A 282 2.61 -5.22 9.32
N ALA A 283 3.15 -4.15 9.90
CA ALA A 283 3.40 -2.85 9.24
C ALA A 283 4.56 -2.88 8.25
N GLU A 284 5.38 -3.93 8.24
CA GLU A 284 6.64 -4.03 7.49
C GLU A 284 7.64 -2.92 7.85
N ARG A 285 7.71 -2.58 9.15
CA ARG A 285 8.61 -1.55 9.67
C ARG A 285 9.74 -2.19 10.49
N PRO A 286 10.98 -1.67 10.38
CA PRO A 286 12.13 -2.26 11.04
C PRO A 286 12.21 -1.94 12.54
N SER A 287 11.59 -0.85 12.99
CA SER A 287 11.72 -0.35 14.36
C SER A 287 10.36 -0.01 14.98
N PRO A 288 10.22 -0.17 16.32
CA PRO A 288 9.04 0.25 17.07
C PRO A 288 8.72 1.75 16.94
N GLU A 289 9.74 2.59 16.78
CA GLU A 289 9.58 4.03 16.56
C GLU A 289 8.80 4.33 15.28
N ALA A 290 9.01 3.53 14.22
CA ALA A 290 8.34 3.70 12.94
C ALA A 290 6.86 3.30 12.95
N VAL A 291 6.37 2.66 14.03
CA VAL A 291 4.94 2.36 14.24
C VAL A 291 4.33 3.16 15.40
N ARG A 292 5.11 4.01 16.08
CA ARG A 292 4.62 4.82 17.20
C ARG A 292 3.44 5.72 16.82
N GLY A 293 3.39 6.20 15.57
CA GLY A 293 2.29 7.00 15.06
C GLY A 293 0.92 6.30 14.98
N TYR A 294 0.85 4.98 15.19
CA TYR A 294 -0.40 4.24 15.31
C TYR A 294 -0.89 4.07 16.76
N LEU A 295 -0.01 4.29 17.74
CA LEU A 295 -0.34 4.10 19.15
C LEU A 295 -1.31 5.20 19.62
N PRO A 296 -2.23 4.89 20.55
CA PRO A 296 -3.08 5.89 21.15
C PRO A 296 -2.24 6.94 21.91
N PRO A 297 -2.70 8.21 21.96
CA PRO A 297 -2.03 9.25 22.73
C PRO A 297 -1.98 8.84 24.21
N GLY A 298 -0.77 8.72 24.78
CA GLY A 298 -0.53 8.22 26.14
C GLY A 298 -0.22 6.71 26.25
N GLY A 299 -0.18 5.97 25.14
CA GLY A 299 0.10 4.53 25.14
C GLY A 299 1.54 4.19 25.53
N VAL A 300 1.73 3.71 26.76
CA VAL A 300 2.93 2.96 27.16
C VAL A 300 2.93 1.64 26.39
N SER A 301 4.06 1.30 25.77
CA SER A 301 4.28 -0.02 25.16
C SER A 301 3.93 -1.12 26.17
N PRO A 302 3.12 -2.15 25.83
CA PRO A 302 2.84 -3.26 26.74
C PRO A 302 4.04 -4.22 26.84
N ALA A 303 5.22 -3.67 27.15
CA ALA A 303 6.48 -4.39 27.33
C ALA A 303 7.07 -4.18 28.74
N ALA A 304 6.24 -3.83 29.73
CA ALA A 304 6.66 -3.65 31.13
C ALA A 304 5.75 -4.37 32.15
N THR A 305 4.94 -5.34 31.72
CA THR A 305 4.28 -6.29 32.64
C THR A 305 4.79 -7.70 32.34
N ALA A 306 6.09 -7.87 32.49
CA ALA A 306 6.72 -9.16 32.69
C ALA A 306 7.45 -9.08 34.04
N ASP A 307 6.69 -9.01 35.13
CA ASP A 307 7.21 -9.45 36.43
C ASP A 307 6.06 -9.83 37.40
N GLY A 308 6.26 -10.99 38.04
CA GLY A 308 5.70 -11.44 39.32
C GLY A 308 4.21 -11.33 39.63
N GLY A 309 3.51 -12.47 39.70
CA GLY A 309 2.39 -12.61 40.65
C GLY A 309 1.28 -13.56 40.22
N GLU A 310 1.54 -14.86 40.19
CA GLU A 310 0.49 -15.87 40.21
C GLU A 310 -0.20 -15.85 41.59
N PRO A 311 -1.53 -15.62 41.71
CA PRO A 311 -2.19 -15.78 43.00
C PRO A 311 -2.44 -17.27 43.24
N ARG A 312 -1.76 -17.85 44.23
CA ARG A 312 -2.10 -19.16 44.78
C ARG A 312 -3.54 -19.16 45.30
N PRO A 313 -4.32 -20.24 45.11
CA PRO A 313 -5.67 -20.33 45.66
C PRO A 313 -5.58 -20.54 47.18
N GLY A 314 -5.98 -19.53 47.95
CA GLY A 314 -6.07 -19.57 49.41
C GLY A 314 -7.35 -20.25 49.88
N ALA A 315 -7.16 -21.20 50.80
CA ALA A 315 -8.12 -22.00 51.57
C ALA A 315 -9.49 -21.36 51.87
N GLY A 316 -10.54 -22.17 51.74
CA GLY A 316 -11.90 -21.83 52.17
C GLY A 316 -12.06 -21.75 53.70
N PRO A 317 -13.12 -21.07 54.20
CA PRO A 317 -13.36 -20.95 55.62
C PRO A 317 -14.20 -22.14 56.14
N ARG A 318 -13.75 -22.76 57.23
CA ARG A 318 -14.62 -23.45 58.21
C ARG A 318 -14.77 -22.53 59.42
N PRO A 319 -15.93 -22.51 60.07
CA PRO A 319 -16.14 -23.41 61.21
C PRO A 319 -17.10 -24.56 60.93
#